data_AF-A0A4V2NEC7-F1
#
_entry.id   AF-A0A4V2NEC7-F1
#
_cell.length_a   1.000
_cell.length_b   1.000
_cell.length_c   1.000
_cell.angle_alpha   90.00
_cell.angle_beta   90.00
_cell.angle_gamma   90.00
#
_symmetry.space_group_name_H-M   'P 1'
#
loop_
_entity.id
_entity.type
_entity.pdbx_description
1 polymer ?
#
loop_
_entity_poly.entity_id
_entity_poly.type
_entity_poly.pdbx_seq_one_letter_code
_entity_poly.pdbx_strand_id
1 'polypeptide(L)' 'VEWGIVLMLVSLAIFIVATTMGGLNYVTTTLQARTRGMTLMRMPLTVWGIFVATILALLAFPALFVSAVMMLLDK' A
#
# COMPACT_ATOMS: atom_id res chain seq x y z
N VAL A 1 12.83 -18.48 20.12
CA VAL A 1 12.13 -17.17 20.07
C VAL A 1 12.67 -16.28 18.94
N GLU A 2 13.98 -16.28 18.67
CA GLU A 2 14.60 -15.48 17.58
C GLU A 2 13.98 -15.67 16.19
N TRP A 3 13.79 -16.92 15.75
CA TRP A 3 13.20 -17.22 14.43
C TRP A 3 11.80 -16.64 14.25
N GLY A 4 11.04 -16.44 15.32
CA GLY A 4 9.69 -15.87 15.25
C GLY A 4 9.70 -14.41 14.79
N ILE A 5 10.66 -13.61 15.27
CA ILE A 5 10.76 -12.20 14.88
C ILE A 5 11.28 -12.05 13.46
N VAL A 6 12.25 -12.88 13.05
CA VAL A 6 12.76 -12.90 11.67
C VAL A 6 11.64 -13.25 10.68
N LEU A 7 10.84 -14.28 10.96
CA LEU A 7 9.70 -14.65 10.13
C LEU A 7 8.64 -13.54 10.09
N MET A 8 8.37 -12.87 11.21
CA MET A 8 7.47 -11.72 11.26
C MET A 8 7.97 -10.59 10.34
N LEU A 9 9.24 -10.22 10.42
CA LEU A 9 9.83 -9.14 9.60
C LEU A 9 9.84 -9.50 8.11
N VAL A 10 10.17 -10.74 7.76
CA VAL A 10 10.12 -11.21 6.36
C VAL A 10 8.68 -11.21 5.83
N SER A 11 7.71 -11.68 6.63
CA SER A 11 6.29 -11.65 6.24
C SER A 11 5.79 -10.22 6.05
N LEU A 12 6.22 -9.29 6.90
CA LEU A 12 5.90 -7.88 6.81
C LEU A 12 6.51 -7.25 5.54
N ALA A 13 7.76 -7.56 5.22
CA ALA A 13 8.40 -7.09 4.00
C ALA A 13 7.63 -7.52 2.73
N ILE A 14 7.24 -8.79 2.66
CA ILE A 14 6.44 -9.32 1.53
C ILE A 14 5.06 -8.63 1.49
N PHE A 15 4.39 -8.49 2.64
CA PHE A 15 3.11 -7.79 2.75
C PHE A 15 3.19 -6.34 2.25
N ILE A 16 4.25 -5.62 2.59
CA ILE A 16 4.45 -4.23 2.16
C ILE A 16 4.62 -4.14 0.65
N VAL A 17 5.42 -5.03 0.04
CA VAL A 17 5.62 -5.05 -1.41
C VAL A 17 4.29 -5.33 -2.12
N ALA A 18 3.55 -6.35 -1.68
CA ALA A 18 2.26 -6.69 -2.25
C ALA A 18 1.24 -5.55 -2.14
N THR A 19 1.17 -4.93 -0.95
CA THR A 19 0.20 -3.84 -0.70
C THR A 19 0.58 -2.56 -1.44
N THR A 20 1.86 -2.26 -1.60
CA THR A 20 2.34 -1.14 -2.43
C THR A 20 1.94 -1.33 -3.89
N MET A 21 2.17 -2.52 -4.44
CA MET A 21 1.77 -2.86 -5.81
C MET A 21 0.24 -2.78 -6.00
N GLY A 22 -0.53 -3.29 -5.03
CA GLY A 22 -1.98 -3.17 -5.02
C GLY A 22 -2.46 -1.72 -4.93
N GLY A 23 -1.87 -0.92 -4.04
CA GLY A 23 -2.18 0.50 -3.88
C GLY A 23 -1.92 1.30 -5.15
N LEU A 24 -0.77 1.08 -5.81
CA LEU A 24 -0.46 1.69 -7.11
C LEU A 24 -1.52 1.30 -8.16
N ASN A 25 -1.90 0.03 -8.23
CA ASN A 25 -2.93 -0.43 -9.16
C ASN A 25 -4.29 0.24 -8.91
N TYR A 26 -4.72 0.39 -7.65
CA TYR A 26 -5.96 1.08 -7.32
C TYR A 26 -5.93 2.56 -7.71
N VAL A 27 -4.81 3.24 -7.47
CA VAL A 27 -4.63 4.65 -7.85
C VAL A 27 -4.69 4.80 -9.37
N THR A 28 -3.92 4.02 -10.12
CA THR A 28 -3.90 4.12 -11.59
C THR A 28 -5.25 3.74 -12.19
N THR A 29 -5.90 2.70 -11.68
CA THR A 29 -7.23 2.27 -12.16
C THR A 29 -8.27 3.35 -11.93
N THR A 30 -8.29 3.97 -10.75
CA THR A 30 -9.25 5.03 -10.42
C THR A 30 -9.02 6.31 -11.25
N LEU A 31 -7.79 6.56 -11.69
CA LEU A 31 -7.47 7.74 -12.50
C LEU A 31 -7.64 7.51 -14.00
N GLN A 32 -7.20 6.36 -14.51
CA GLN A 32 -7.05 6.08 -15.94
C GLN A 32 -8.16 5.19 -16.51
N ALA A 33 -8.68 4.24 -15.73
CA ALA A 33 -9.68 3.26 -16.19
C ALA A 33 -11.12 3.68 -15.85
N ARG A 34 -11.43 4.98 -15.87
CA ARG A 34 -12.79 5.49 -15.66
C ARG A 34 -13.61 5.45 -16.94
N THR A 35 -14.92 5.24 -16.78
CA THR A 35 -15.87 5.34 -17.90
C THR A 35 -15.92 6.77 -18.43
N ARG A 36 -16.13 6.90 -19.75
CA ARG A 36 -16.25 8.21 -20.39
C ARG A 36 -17.43 8.99 -19.80
N GLY A 37 -17.22 10.26 -19.49
CA GLY A 37 -18.23 11.13 -18.87
C GLY A 37 -18.26 11.09 -17.33
N MET A 38 -17.50 10.19 -16.69
CA MET A 38 -17.35 10.19 -15.23
C MET A 38 -16.21 11.13 -14.80
N THR A 39 -16.57 12.24 -14.16
CA THR A 39 -15.60 13.15 -13.56
C THR A 39 -15.15 12.65 -12.18
N LEU A 40 -14.01 13.14 -11.70
CA LEU A 40 -13.41 12.71 -10.44
C LEU A 40 -14.33 12.97 -9.23
N MET A 41 -15.07 14.08 -9.22
CA MET A 41 -16.03 14.41 -8.16
C MET A 41 -17.37 13.67 -8.27
N ARG A 42 -17.62 12.94 -9.36
CA ARG A 42 -18.84 12.15 -9.58
C ARG A 42 -18.63 10.66 -9.31
N MET A 43 -17.46 10.26 -8.82
CA MET A 43 -17.20 8.87 -8.42
C MET A 43 -17.97 8.53 -7.14
N PRO A 44 -18.44 7.28 -6.97
CA PRO A 44 -19.06 6.83 -5.72
C PRO A 44 -18.14 7.06 -4.51
N LEU A 45 -18.73 7.38 -3.35
CA LEU A 45 -17.97 7.65 -2.12
C LEU A 45 -17.11 6.46 -1.68
N THR A 46 -17.54 5.23 -1.95
CA THR A 46 -16.76 4.02 -1.67
C THR A 46 -15.45 3.99 -2.46
N VAL A 47 -15.48 4.34 -3.75
CA VAL A 47 -14.29 4.43 -4.61
C VAL A 47 -13.38 5.58 -4.16
N TRP A 48 -13.98 6.71 -3.78
CA TRP A 48 -13.24 7.84 -3.20
C TRP A 48 -12.52 7.45 -1.90
N GLY A 49 -13.20 6.69 -1.02
CA GLY A 49 -12.62 6.19 0.22
C GLY A 49 -11.41 5.29 -0.05
N ILE A 50 -11.54 4.33 -0.98
CA ILE A 50 -10.43 3.44 -1.37
C ILE A 50 -9.27 4.25 -1.99
N PHE A 51 -9.58 5.22 -2.85
CA PHE A 51 -8.57 6.08 -3.48
C PHE A 51 -7.74 6.87 -2.46
N VAL A 52 -8.41 7.50 -1.48
CA VAL A 52 -7.71 8.24 -0.43
C VAL A 52 -6.93 7.30 0.48
N ALA A 53 -7.53 6.19 0.91
CA ALA A 53 -6.86 5.21 1.76
C ALA A 53 -5.60 4.65 1.11
N THR A 54 -5.65 4.34 -0.19
CA THR A 54 -4.49 3.82 -0.94
C THR A 54 -3.40 4.88 -1.13
N ILE A 55 -3.74 6.16 -1.35
CA ILE A 55 -2.75 7.24 -1.37
C ILE A 55 -2.03 7.34 -0.02
N LEU A 56 -2.77 7.37 1.09
CA LEU A 56 -2.18 7.45 2.43
C LEU A 56 -1.29 6.23 2.70
N ALA A 57 -1.73 5.04 2.31
CA ALA A 57 -0.98 3.82 2.48
C ALA A 57 0.33 3.84 1.66
N LEU A 58 0.31 4.31 0.41
CA LEU A 58 1.51 4.46 -0.43
C LEU A 58 2.53 5.44 0.15
N LEU A 59 2.07 6.48 0.86
CA LEU A 59 2.96 7.41 1.56
C LEU A 59 3.55 6.80 2.84
N ALA A 60 2.80 5.94 3.53
CA ALA A 60 3.24 5.34 4.80
C ALA A 60 4.15 4.10 4.63
N PHE A 61 3.90 3.26 3.63
CA PHE A 61 4.58 1.98 3.47
C PHE A 61 6.10 2.04 3.25
N PRO A 62 6.67 3.01 2.50
CA PRO A 62 8.11 3.09 2.33
C PRO A 62 8.84 3.25 3.68
N ALA A 63 8.33 4.09 4.57
CA ALA A 63 8.90 4.28 5.90
C ALA A 63 8.83 2.99 6.72
N LEU A 64 7.66 2.31 6.72
CA LEU A 64 7.47 1.04 7.41
C LEU A 64 8.45 -0.04 6.92
N PHE A 65 8.68 -0.10 5.60
CA PHE A 65 9.60 -1.06 4.98
C PHE A 65 11.04 -0.82 5.42
N VAL A 66 11.50 0.43 5.37
CA VAL A 66 12.86 0.80 5.80
C VAL A 66 13.06 0.46 7.27
N SER A 67 12.09 0.76 8.14
CA SER A 67 12.16 0.39 9.57
C SER A 67 12.24 -1.12 9.78
N ALA A 68 11.45 -1.91 9.03
CA ALA A 68 11.51 -3.37 9.12
C ALA A 68 12.86 -3.94 8.66
N VAL A 69 13.44 -3.37 7.59
CA VAL A 69 14.77 -3.75 7.11
C VAL A 69 15.86 -3.38 8.11
N MET A 70 15.84 -2.17 8.67
CA MET A 70 16.80 -1.77 9.72
C MET A 70 16.72 -2.70 10.93
N MET A 71 15.51 -3.02 11.41
CA MET A 71 15.32 -3.93 12.54
C MET A 71 15.76 -5.37 12.25
N LEU A 72 15.72 -5.79 10.97
CA LEU A 72 16.23 -7.10 10.56
C LEU A 72 17.76 -7.13 10.55
N LEU A 73 18.42 -6.02 10.20
CA LEU A 73 19.88 -5.89 10.18
C LEU A 73 20.47 -5.67 11.58
N ASP A 74 19.70 -5.09 12.50
CA ASP A 74 20.06 -4.94 13.92
C ASP A 74 20.00 -6.26 14.71
N LYS A 75 19.37 -7.29 14.14
CA LYS A 75 19.22 -8.64 14.72
C LYS A 75 20.34 -9.55 14.25
#